data_AF-A0A7C4DXC9-F1
#
_entry.id   AF-A0A7C4DXC9-F1
#
_cell.length_a   1.000
_cell.length_b   1.000
_cell.length_c   1.000
_cell.angle_alpha   90.00
_cell.angle_beta   90.00
_cell.angle_gamma   90.00
#
_symmetry.space_group_name_H-M   'P 1'
#
loop_
_entity.id
_entity.type
_entity.pdbx_description
1 polymer ?
#
loop_
_entity_poly.entity_id
_entity_poly.type
_entity_poly.pdbx_seq_one_letter_code
_entity_poly.pdbx_strand_id
1 'polypeptide(L)'
;MKILVLGPGKGDPEGYELRKKVRDTIQNEGIKAYLPEDLPDGFSNLREKEFYYSRSKETDLVIILLTGPGSIAELSDFYTDPIIFRKLRVFHPLRLFTSRSYISEGPVREFVRISRYQLHVYEKDEDLFEAIKFELNQYLDAKVFFRRQLK
;
A
#
# COMPACT_ATOMS: atom_id res chain seq x y z
N MET A 1 8.51 3.33 13.21
CA MET A 1 7.51 2.83 12.26
C MET A 1 8.17 2.75 10.89
N LYS A 2 8.01 1.63 10.18
CA LYS A 2 8.53 1.37 8.83
C LYS A 2 7.36 1.08 7.90
N ILE A 3 7.22 1.86 6.84
CA ILE A 3 6.14 1.71 5.85
C ILE A 3 6.73 1.35 4.50
N LEU A 4 6.17 0.31 3.88
CA LEU A 4 6.49 -0.06 2.51
C LEU A 4 5.41 0.50 1.59
N VAL A 5 5.83 1.18 0.52
CA VAL A 5 4.92 1.74 -0.49
C VAL A 5 5.08 0.94 -1.79
N LEU A 6 4.01 0.28 -2.18
CA LEU A 6 3.88 -0.57 -3.37
C LEU A 6 2.96 0.09 -4.39
N GLY A 7 3.03 -0.38 -5.63
CA GLY A 7 2.38 0.25 -6.78
C GLY A 7 3.24 0.09 -8.03
N PRO A 8 2.93 0.82 -9.11
CA PRO A 8 3.67 0.68 -10.36
C PRO A 8 5.17 0.96 -10.21
N GLY A 9 5.97 0.12 -10.86
CA GLY A 9 7.41 0.31 -10.98
C GLY A 9 7.78 1.24 -12.14
N LYS A 10 9.08 1.32 -12.44
CA LYS A 10 9.65 2.23 -13.45
C LYS A 10 9.08 2.08 -14.88
N GLY A 11 8.41 0.96 -15.18
CA GLY A 11 7.74 0.73 -16.47
C GLY A 11 6.46 1.55 -16.68
N ASP A 12 5.93 2.17 -15.62
CA ASP A 12 4.82 3.13 -15.64
C ASP A 12 5.30 4.43 -14.99
N PRO A 13 5.81 5.39 -15.78
CA PRO A 13 6.43 6.60 -15.25
C PRO A 13 5.50 7.43 -14.36
N GLU A 14 4.25 7.61 -14.78
CA GLU A 14 3.27 8.43 -14.03
C GLU A 14 2.93 7.78 -12.69
N GLY A 15 2.64 6.47 -12.70
CA GLY A 15 2.37 5.71 -11.48
C GLY A 15 3.56 5.65 -10.54
N TYR A 16 4.77 5.51 -11.08
CA TYR A 16 6.01 5.50 -10.30
C TYR A 16 6.31 6.86 -9.64
N GLU A 17 6.10 7.97 -10.35
CA GLU A 17 6.23 9.31 -9.78
C GLU A 17 5.21 9.55 -8.66
N LEU A 18 3.95 9.14 -8.86
CA LEU A 18 2.93 9.22 -7.81
C LEU A 18 3.34 8.40 -6.57
N ARG A 19 3.86 7.18 -6.76
CA ARG A 19 4.34 6.32 -5.67
C ARG A 19 5.48 6.96 -4.88
N LYS A 20 6.41 7.64 -5.55
CA LYS A 20 7.47 8.44 -4.88
C LYS A 20 6.89 9.59 -4.07
N LYS A 21 5.94 10.37 -4.62
CA LYS A 21 5.27 11.46 -3.89
C LYS A 21 4.55 10.96 -2.62
N VAL A 22 3.93 9.78 -2.69
CA VAL A 22 3.33 9.12 -1.52
C VAL A 22 4.39 8.80 -0.46
N ARG A 23 5.51 8.16 -0.85
CA ARG A 23 6.63 7.90 0.07
C ARG A 23 7.13 9.20 0.71
N ASP A 24 7.35 10.24 -0.09
CA ASP A 24 7.91 11.51 0.37
C ASP A 24 6.93 12.21 1.33
N THR A 25 5.62 12.13 1.06
CA THR A 25 4.57 12.63 1.97
C THR A 25 4.64 11.94 3.33
N ILE A 26 4.77 10.61 3.36
CA ILE A 26 4.91 9.85 4.61
C ILE A 26 6.21 10.24 5.34
N GLN A 27 7.31 10.43 4.60
CA GLN A 27 8.60 10.85 5.16
C GLN A 27 8.55 12.26 5.76
N ASN A 28 7.81 13.18 5.14
CA ASN A 28 7.61 14.54 5.66
C ASN A 28 6.86 14.57 7.00
N GLU A 29 6.05 13.54 7.29
CA GLU A 29 5.42 13.32 8.60
C GLU A 29 6.39 12.67 9.62
N GLY A 30 7.69 12.58 9.31
CA GLY A 30 8.72 12.01 10.19
C GLY A 30 8.74 10.49 10.26
N ILE A 31 8.07 9.80 9.33
CA ILE A 31 7.92 8.35 9.32
C ILE A 31 8.86 7.73 8.28
N LYS A 32 9.54 6.63 8.64
CA LYS A 32 10.39 5.92 7.68
C LYS A 32 9.50 5.18 6.66
N ALA A 33 9.50 5.66 5.42
CA ALA A 33 8.91 4.98 4.28
C ALA A 33 9.96 4.67 3.21
N TYR A 34 9.76 3.59 2.45
CA TYR A 34 10.65 3.18 1.37
C TYR A 34 9.88 2.52 0.24
N LEU A 35 10.43 2.62 -0.96
CA LEU A 35 10.07 1.76 -2.08
C LEU A 35 10.88 0.46 -2.01
N PRO A 36 10.42 -0.64 -2.60
CA PRO A 36 11.22 -1.86 -2.69
C PRO A 36 12.61 -1.64 -3.31
N GLU A 37 12.70 -0.76 -4.31
CA GLU A 37 13.94 -0.47 -5.05
C GLU A 37 14.92 0.42 -4.28
N ASP A 38 14.49 1.05 -3.18
CA ASP A 38 15.36 1.87 -2.32
C ASP A 38 16.21 1.00 -1.37
N LEU A 39 15.95 -0.32 -1.30
CA LEU A 39 16.60 -1.21 -0.34
C LEU A 39 17.94 -1.77 -0.87
N PRO A 40 18.98 -1.83 -0.02
CA PRO A 40 20.35 -2.17 -0.43
C PRO A 40 20.52 -3.58 -0.99
N ASP A 41 19.63 -4.51 -0.63
CA ASP A 41 19.66 -5.91 -1.11
C ASP A 41 18.95 -6.08 -2.47
N GLY A 42 18.55 -4.97 -3.11
CA GLY A 42 17.63 -4.90 -4.26
C GLY A 42 17.75 -6.08 -5.23
N PHE A 43 16.61 -6.74 -5.51
CA PHE A 43 16.38 -7.91 -6.40
C PHE A 43 17.43 -9.02 -6.49
N SER A 44 18.48 -9.01 -5.68
CA SER A 44 19.76 -9.58 -6.10
C SER A 44 19.79 -11.11 -6.15
N ASN A 45 18.79 -11.81 -5.63
CA ASN A 45 18.62 -13.27 -5.78
C ASN A 45 17.16 -13.79 -5.71
N LEU A 46 16.17 -12.92 -5.46
CA LEU A 46 14.76 -13.30 -5.34
C LEU A 46 13.97 -12.80 -6.55
N ARG A 47 12.92 -13.52 -6.96
CA ARG A 47 11.95 -12.95 -7.90
C ARG A 47 11.34 -11.71 -7.27
N GLU A 48 11.11 -10.66 -8.05
CA GLU A 48 10.57 -9.37 -7.59
C GLU A 48 9.40 -9.51 -6.60
N LYS A 49 8.46 -10.39 -6.94
CA LYS A 49 7.31 -10.73 -6.10
C LYS A 49 7.68 -11.32 -4.72
N GLU A 50 8.64 -12.23 -4.66
CA GLU A 50 9.08 -12.87 -3.40
C GLU A 50 9.78 -11.85 -2.51
N PHE A 51 10.56 -10.96 -3.12
CA PHE A 51 11.19 -9.84 -2.41
C PHE A 51 10.15 -8.90 -1.79
N TYR A 52 9.14 -8.48 -2.56
CA TYR A 52 8.06 -7.61 -2.06
C TYR A 52 7.31 -8.27 -0.92
N TYR A 53 6.97 -9.55 -1.09
CA TYR A 53 6.27 -10.32 -0.07
C TYR A 53 7.06 -10.45 1.24
N SER A 54 8.36 -10.75 1.16
CA SER A 54 9.22 -10.82 2.36
C SER A 54 9.30 -9.46 3.07
N ARG A 55 9.52 -8.37 2.33
CA ARG A 55 9.61 -7.02 2.91
C ARG A 55 8.29 -6.56 3.51
N SER A 56 7.17 -6.91 2.88
CA SER A 56 5.83 -6.69 3.43
C SER A 56 5.65 -7.34 4.80
N LYS A 57 6.32 -8.46 5.12
CA LYS A 57 6.24 -9.09 6.46
C LYS A 57 7.04 -8.33 7.51
N GLU A 58 8.14 -7.69 7.15
CA GLU A 58 9.05 -6.97 8.05
C GLU A 58 8.60 -5.54 8.40
N THR A 59 7.59 -5.01 7.70
CA THR A 59 7.09 -3.64 7.88
C THR A 59 6.02 -3.51 8.96
N ASP A 60 5.78 -2.28 9.42
CA ASP A 60 4.65 -1.97 10.30
C ASP A 60 3.34 -1.77 9.52
N LEU A 61 3.44 -1.18 8.32
CA LEU A 61 2.32 -0.90 7.42
C LEU A 61 2.76 -1.14 5.97
N VAL A 62 1.83 -1.62 5.14
CA VAL A 62 2.00 -1.76 3.69
C VAL A 62 0.95 -0.90 3.01
N ILE A 63 1.38 0.06 2.22
CA ILE A 63 0.51 0.88 1.36
C ILE A 63 0.67 0.36 -0.06
N ILE A 64 -0.42 0.09 -0.76
CA ILE A 64 -0.41 -0.31 -2.17
C ILE A 64 -1.28 0.60 -3.03
N LEU A 65 -0.71 1.12 -4.12
CA LEU A 65 -1.42 1.91 -5.13
C LEU A 65 -1.89 1.01 -6.28
N LEU A 66 -3.20 0.85 -6.43
CA LEU A 66 -3.83 0.02 -7.46
C LEU A 66 -4.07 0.81 -8.76
N THR A 67 -3.00 1.28 -9.39
CA THR A 67 -3.08 2.06 -10.63
C THR A 67 -2.75 1.24 -11.89
N GLY A 68 -2.35 -0.03 -11.75
CA GLY A 68 -2.02 -0.91 -12.88
C GLY A 68 -2.16 -2.40 -12.55
N PRO A 69 -2.05 -3.28 -13.57
CA PRO A 69 -2.28 -4.72 -13.42
C PRO A 69 -1.28 -5.41 -12.48
N GLY A 70 -0.03 -4.94 -12.44
CA GLY A 70 1.02 -5.50 -11.57
C GLY A 70 0.67 -5.41 -10.08
N SER A 71 0.28 -4.22 -9.61
CA SER A 71 -0.09 -4.03 -8.20
C SER A 71 -1.39 -4.74 -7.82
N ILE A 72 -2.26 -5.03 -8.79
CA ILE A 72 -3.49 -5.79 -8.53
C ILE A 72 -3.20 -7.30 -8.44
N ALA A 73 -2.21 -7.81 -9.18
CA ALA A 73 -1.72 -9.17 -8.97
C ALA A 73 -1.14 -9.33 -7.55
N GLU A 74 -0.30 -8.38 -7.12
CA GLU A 74 0.29 -8.35 -5.77
C GLU A 74 -0.76 -8.31 -4.65
N LEU A 75 -1.85 -7.55 -4.84
CA LEU A 75 -2.96 -7.48 -3.90
C LEU A 75 -3.49 -8.88 -3.53
N SER A 76 -3.63 -9.76 -4.53
CA SER A 76 -4.18 -11.11 -4.35
C SER A 76 -3.34 -11.97 -3.42
N ASP A 77 -2.03 -11.83 -3.48
CA ASP A 77 -1.12 -12.56 -2.59
C ASP A 77 -1.07 -11.94 -1.19
N PHE A 78 -1.27 -10.63 -1.08
CA PHE A 78 -1.16 -9.93 0.21
C PHE A 78 -2.40 -10.09 1.09
N TYR A 79 -3.62 -10.08 0.52
CA TYR A 79 -4.81 -10.25 1.36
C TYR A 79 -5.05 -11.70 1.79
N THR A 80 -4.40 -12.67 1.15
CA THR A 80 -4.47 -14.08 1.53
C THR A 80 -3.49 -14.44 2.65
N ASP A 81 -2.46 -13.62 2.91
CA ASP A 81 -1.55 -13.76 4.06
C ASP A 81 -2.07 -12.95 5.27
N PRO A 82 -2.44 -13.58 6.39
CA PRO A 82 -2.99 -12.86 7.55
C PRO A 82 -2.03 -11.86 8.21
N ILE A 83 -0.70 -12.05 8.11
CA ILE A 83 0.30 -11.15 8.68
C ILE A 83 0.35 -9.86 7.86
N ILE A 84 0.35 -9.97 6.53
CA ILE A 84 0.38 -8.81 5.64
C ILE A 84 -0.99 -8.13 5.63
N PHE A 85 -2.07 -8.90 5.50
CA PHE A 85 -3.43 -8.39 5.39
C PHE A 85 -3.80 -7.43 6.53
N ARG A 86 -3.43 -7.71 7.78
CA ARG A 86 -3.80 -6.84 8.93
C ARG A 86 -3.19 -5.44 8.89
N LYS A 87 -2.12 -5.26 8.11
CA LYS A 87 -1.38 -4.01 7.98
C LYS A 87 -1.40 -3.46 6.56
N LEU A 88 -2.26 -4.00 5.70
CA LEU A 88 -2.42 -3.55 4.32
C LEU A 88 -3.36 -2.34 4.26
N ARG A 89 -3.00 -1.36 3.44
CA ARG A 89 -3.84 -0.23 3.06
C ARG A 89 -3.79 -0.07 1.56
N VAL A 90 -4.96 -0.09 0.94
CA VAL A 90 -5.14 -0.15 -0.49
C VAL A 90 -5.71 1.17 -0.96
N PHE A 91 -5.06 1.81 -1.92
CA PHE A 91 -5.53 3.05 -2.50
C PHE A 91 -5.79 2.82 -3.99
N HIS A 92 -6.99 3.16 -4.45
CA HIS A 92 -7.43 2.86 -5.80
C HIS A 92 -8.06 4.11 -6.43
N PRO A 93 -7.58 4.57 -7.61
CA PRO A 93 -8.19 5.73 -8.26
C PRO A 93 -9.63 5.40 -8.72
N LEU A 94 -10.55 6.33 -8.47
CA LEU A 94 -11.98 6.23 -8.76
C LEU A 94 -12.26 5.89 -10.23
N ARG A 95 -11.49 6.49 -11.15
CA ARG A 95 -11.59 6.25 -12.60
C ARG A 95 -11.36 4.78 -12.97
N LEU A 96 -10.49 4.08 -12.26
CA LEU A 96 -10.20 2.66 -12.51
C LEU A 96 -11.14 1.76 -11.72
N PHE A 97 -11.50 2.17 -10.50
CA PHE A 97 -12.45 1.45 -9.66
C PHE A 97 -13.83 1.30 -10.32
N THR A 98 -14.29 2.36 -10.99
CA THR A 98 -15.58 2.38 -11.70
C THR A 98 -15.52 1.81 -13.11
N SER A 99 -14.32 1.61 -13.66
CA SER A 99 -14.16 0.98 -14.97
C SER A 99 -14.60 -0.48 -14.89
N ARG A 100 -15.40 -0.94 -15.86
CA ARG A 100 -15.72 -2.37 -16.00
C ARG A 100 -14.52 -3.08 -16.61
N SER A 101 -13.61 -3.53 -15.78
CA SER A 101 -12.46 -4.35 -16.18
C SER A 101 -12.50 -5.67 -15.42
N TYR A 102 -11.98 -6.73 -16.02
CA TYR A 102 -11.84 -8.03 -15.35
C TYR A 102 -11.10 -7.90 -14.00
N ILE A 103 -10.19 -6.94 -13.92
CA ILE A 103 -9.33 -6.70 -12.77
C ILE A 103 -10.09 -5.98 -11.65
N SER A 104 -10.92 -4.98 -11.97
CA SER A 104 -11.76 -4.29 -10.99
C SER A 104 -12.94 -5.17 -10.52
N GLU A 105 -13.50 -5.99 -11.40
CA GLU A 105 -14.60 -6.91 -11.06
C GLU A 105 -14.14 -8.18 -10.33
N GLY A 106 -12.85 -8.54 -10.41
CA GLY A 106 -12.27 -9.71 -9.77
C GLY A 106 -11.58 -9.39 -8.43
N PRO A 107 -10.22 -9.35 -8.37
CA PRO A 107 -9.47 -9.22 -7.11
C PRO A 107 -9.89 -8.05 -6.22
N VAL A 108 -10.19 -6.89 -6.82
CA VAL A 108 -10.59 -5.69 -6.06
C VAL A 108 -11.97 -5.88 -5.42
N ARG A 109 -12.94 -6.42 -6.16
CA ARG A 109 -14.28 -6.69 -5.64
C ARG A 109 -14.25 -7.70 -4.50
N GLU A 110 -13.44 -8.75 -4.64
CA GLU A 110 -13.23 -9.73 -3.58
C GLU A 110 -12.60 -9.10 -2.34
N PHE A 111 -11.58 -8.26 -2.52
CA PHE A 111 -10.98 -7.51 -1.43
C PHE A 111 -11.99 -6.61 -0.71
N VAL A 112 -12.84 -5.89 -1.44
CA VAL A 112 -13.93 -5.06 -0.86
C VAL A 112 -14.89 -5.90 -0.02
N ARG A 113 -15.23 -7.10 -0.48
CA ARG A 113 -16.10 -8.02 0.25
C ARG A 113 -15.50 -8.43 1.59
N ILE A 114 -14.20 -8.69 1.63
CA ILE A 114 -13.49 -9.14 2.83
C ILE A 114 -13.20 -7.97 3.77
N SER A 115 -12.77 -6.82 3.23
CA SER A 115 -12.35 -5.68 4.05
C SER A 115 -12.46 -4.34 3.33
N ARG A 116 -13.68 -3.84 3.20
CA ARG A 116 -13.97 -2.49 2.70
C ARG A 116 -13.22 -1.36 3.41
N TYR A 117 -12.88 -1.52 4.70
CA TYR A 117 -12.24 -0.47 5.50
C TYR A 117 -10.76 -0.28 5.21
N GLN A 118 -10.14 -1.22 4.49
CA GLN A 118 -8.73 -1.11 4.10
C GLN A 118 -8.56 -0.55 2.68
N LEU A 119 -9.66 -0.27 1.97
CA LEU A 119 -9.67 0.31 0.64
C LEU A 119 -10.10 1.78 0.69
N HIS A 120 -9.26 2.65 0.14
CA HIS A 120 -9.55 4.05 -0.08
C HIS A 120 -9.64 4.32 -1.58
N VAL A 121 -10.76 4.88 -2.01
CA VAL A 121 -10.96 5.31 -3.38
C VAL A 121 -10.73 6.81 -3.46
N TYR A 122 -9.93 7.28 -4.41
CA TYR A 122 -9.56 8.69 -4.55
C TYR A 122 -9.82 9.19 -5.97
N GLU A 123 -10.25 10.44 -6.13
CA GLU A 123 -10.47 11.02 -7.46
C GLU A 123 -9.23 11.81 -7.92
N LYS A 124 -8.65 12.57 -6.99
CA LYS A 124 -7.48 13.42 -7.23
C LYS A 124 -6.32 13.03 -6.31
N ASP A 125 -5.13 13.46 -6.68
CA ASP A 125 -3.92 13.20 -5.90
C ASP A 125 -4.02 13.83 -4.50
N GLU A 126 -4.69 14.98 -4.36
CA GLU A 126 -4.92 15.62 -3.06
C GLU A 126 -5.72 14.71 -2.12
N ASP A 127 -6.80 14.09 -2.61
CA ASP A 127 -7.63 13.15 -1.84
C ASP A 127 -6.80 11.95 -1.38
N LEU A 128 -5.89 11.46 -2.24
CA LEU A 128 -4.98 10.37 -1.91
C LEU A 128 -4.06 10.76 -0.75
N PHE A 129 -3.43 11.95 -0.81
CA PHE A 129 -2.52 12.39 0.23
C PHE A 129 -3.23 12.65 1.57
N GLU A 130 -4.43 13.22 1.53
CA GLU A 130 -5.27 13.38 2.72
C GLU A 130 -5.63 12.04 3.34
N ALA A 131 -6.06 11.07 2.52
CA ALA A 131 -6.39 9.73 2.98
C ALA A 131 -5.18 9.01 3.59
N ILE A 132 -3.99 9.14 2.98
CA ILE A 132 -2.75 8.60 3.55
C ILE A 132 -2.48 9.20 4.92
N LYS A 133 -2.52 10.53 5.06
CA LYS A 133 -2.28 11.21 6.35
C LYS A 133 -3.28 10.76 7.41
N PHE A 134 -4.55 10.64 7.04
CA PHE A 134 -5.58 10.11 7.93
C PHE A 134 -5.24 8.70 8.42
N GLU A 135 -4.87 7.78 7.52
CA GLU A 135 -4.49 6.41 7.88
C GLU A 135 -3.25 6.36 8.78
N LEU A 136 -2.25 7.20 8.53
CA LEU A 136 -1.06 7.29 9.38
C LEU A 136 -1.44 7.72 10.80
N ASN A 137 -2.29 8.74 10.93
CA ASN A 137 -2.76 9.22 12.24
C ASN A 137 -3.54 8.14 12.99
N GLN A 138 -4.50 7.48 12.33
CA GLN A 138 -5.27 6.38 12.92
C GLN A 138 -4.35 5.25 13.43
N TYR A 139 -3.34 4.89 12.65
CA TYR A 139 -2.41 3.83 13.02
C TYR A 139 -1.50 4.23 14.20
N LEU A 140 -1.03 5.48 14.23
CA LEU A 140 -0.23 6.01 15.34
C LEU A 140 -1.05 6.10 16.63
N ASP A 141 -2.28 6.61 16.56
CA ASP A 141 -3.18 6.72 17.71
C ASP A 141 -3.49 5.35 18.32
N ALA A 142 -3.80 4.37 17.46
CA ALA A 142 -3.99 2.98 17.90
C ALA A 142 -2.75 2.45 18.64
N LYS A 143 -1.55 2.66 18.10
CA LYS A 143 -0.30 2.24 18.76
C LYS A 143 -0.07 2.92 20.11
N VAL A 144 -0.38 4.22 20.23
CA VAL A 144 -0.26 4.95 21.49
C VAL A 144 -1.25 4.40 22.52
N PHE A 145 -2.49 4.18 22.11
CA PHE A 145 -3.54 3.62 22.97
C PHE A 145 -3.13 2.26 23.55
N PHE A 146 -2.73 1.31 22.70
CA PHE A 146 -2.34 -0.03 23.16
C PHE A 146 -1.08 -0.02 24.04
N ARG A 147 -0.11 0.86 23.79
CA ARG A 147 1.07 1.01 24.66
C ARG A 147 0.74 1.50 26.07
N ARG A 148 -0.33 2.28 26.23
CA ARG A 148 -0.77 2.78 27.54
C ARG A 148 -1.52 1.72 28.37
N GLN A 149 -2.16 0.76 27.72
CA GLN A 149 -2.90 -0.33 28.39
C GLN A 149 -1.99 -1.47 28.88
N LEU A 150 -0.76 -1.56 28.36
CA LEU A 150 0.23 -2.59 28.70
C LEU A 150 1.26 -2.13 29.75
N LYS A 151 1.08 -0.93 30.30
CA LYS A 151 1.85 -0.40 31.43
C LYS A 151 0.97 -0.37 32.67
#